data_AF-A0A438ARZ6-F1
#
_entry.id   AF-A0A438ARZ6-F1
#
_cell.length_a   1.000
_cell.length_b   1.000
_cell.length_c   1.000
_cell.angle_alpha   90.00
_cell.angle_beta   90.00
_cell.angle_gamma   90.00
#
_symmetry.space_group_name_H-M   'P 1'
#
loop_
_entity.id
_entity.type
_entity.pdbx_description
1 polymer ?
#
loop_
_entity_poly.entity_id
_entity_poly.type
_entity_poly.pdbx_seq_one_letter_code
_entity_poly.pdbx_strand_id
1 'polypeptide(L)'
;MIFEVDPEELGKFSSRTRELSAQCVNAADHVDHWLSIDASDVGVIFLPVLSQVNEMREALVTNLESLRRLTEASARNLATAAASYSEQEAANTDGIAAMGSGCS
;
A
#
# COMPACT_ATOMS: atom_id res chain seq x y z
N MET A 1 -24.93 11.17 -12.84
CA MET A 1 -23.57 10.79 -13.25
C MET A 1 -23.26 9.50 -12.51
N ILE A 2 -23.34 8.35 -13.18
CA ILE A 2 -22.95 7.08 -12.58
C ILE A 2 -21.45 6.98 -12.84
N PHE A 3 -20.64 7.00 -11.79
CA PHE A 3 -19.23 6.64 -11.92
C PHE A 3 -19.21 5.15 -12.25
N GLU A 4 -18.92 4.82 -13.50
CA GLU A 4 -18.71 3.44 -13.93
C GLU A 4 -17.36 3.01 -13.35
N VAL A 5 -17.44 2.17 -12.31
CA VAL A 5 -16.29 1.72 -11.57
C VAL A 5 -15.82 0.42 -12.21
N ASP A 6 -14.75 0.50 -13.00
CA ASP A 6 -14.15 -0.67 -13.66
C ASP A 6 -13.41 -1.55 -12.63
N PRO A 7 -13.85 -2.80 -12.39
CA PRO A 7 -13.20 -3.73 -11.48
C PRO A 7 -11.74 -4.02 -11.84
N GLU A 8 -11.39 -4.02 -13.13
CA GLU A 8 -10.04 -4.30 -13.61
C GLU A 8 -9.07 -3.17 -13.23
N GLU A 9 -9.48 -1.92 -13.46
CA GLU A 9 -8.69 -0.74 -13.08
C GLU A 9 -8.53 -0.62 -11.57
N LEU A 10 -9.56 -0.98 -10.79
CA LEU A 10 -9.47 -1.11 -9.33
C LEU A 10 -8.48 -2.18 -8.89
N GLY A 11 -8.46 -3.33 -9.58
CA GLY A 11 -7.48 -4.39 -9.35
C GLY A 11 -6.05 -3.93 -9.62
N LYS A 12 -5.81 -3.22 -10.73
CA LYS A 12 -4.50 -2.62 -11.06
C LYS A 12 -4.08 -1.60 -10.01
N PHE A 13 -4.99 -0.74 -9.57
CA PHE A 13 -4.69 0.27 -8.55
C PHE A 13 -4.40 -0.36 -7.18
N SER A 14 -5.13 -1.42 -6.79
CA SER A 14 -4.82 -2.23 -5.61
C SER A 14 -3.41 -2.82 -5.69
N SER A 15 -3.04 -3.41 -6.83
CA SER A 15 -1.73 -4.02 -7.05
C SER A 15 -0.59 -2.99 -6.92
N ARG A 16 -0.71 -1.83 -7.58
CA ARG A 16 0.27 -0.73 -7.46
C ARG A 16 0.38 -0.19 -6.05
N THR A 17 -0.73 -0.11 -5.33
CA THR A 17 -0.75 0.34 -3.93
C THR A 17 -0.04 -0.67 -3.01
N ARG A 18 -0.20 -1.98 -3.28
CA ARG A 18 0.56 -3.03 -2.59
C ARG A 18 2.05 -2.95 -2.91
N GLU A 19 2.42 -2.66 -4.14
CA GLU A 19 3.81 -2.43 -4.52
C GLU A 19 4.42 -1.24 -3.77
N LEU A 20 3.68 -0.14 -3.63
CA LEU A 20 4.12 1.01 -2.83
C LEU A 20 4.37 0.63 -1.37
N SER A 21 3.52 -0.23 -0.79
CA SER A 21 3.74 -0.79 0.55
C SER A 21 5.06 -1.56 0.64
N ALA A 22 5.39 -2.39 -0.37
CA ALA A 22 6.67 -3.09 -0.43
C ALA A 22 7.85 -2.12 -0.59
N GLN A 23 7.69 -1.05 -1.37
CA GLN A 23 8.71 -0.01 -1.47
C GLN A 23 8.95 0.71 -0.13
N CYS A 24 7.92 0.90 0.70
CA CYS A 24 8.09 1.44 2.05
C CYS A 24 8.95 0.53 2.94
N VAL A 25 8.81 -0.79 2.82
CA VAL A 25 9.68 -1.76 3.54
C VAL A 25 11.13 -1.58 3.10
N ASN A 26 11.39 -1.63 1.79
CA ASN A 26 12.74 -1.49 1.25
C ASN A 26 13.38 -0.14 1.62
N ALA A 27 12.59 0.94 1.64
CA ALA A 27 13.06 2.25 2.07
C ALA A 27 13.42 2.27 3.57
N ALA A 28 12.64 1.61 4.41
CA ALA A 28 12.91 1.53 5.84
C ALA A 28 14.20 0.74 6.11
N ASP A 29 14.38 -0.40 5.43
CA ASP A 29 15.60 -1.20 5.50
C ASP A 29 16.82 -0.41 5.02
N HIS A 30 16.68 0.39 3.96
CA HIS A 30 17.76 1.23 3.46
C HIS A 30 18.16 2.32 4.46
N VAL A 31 17.17 3.00 5.06
CA VAL A 31 17.40 4.01 6.10
C VAL A 31 18.07 3.39 7.31
N ASP A 32 17.60 2.22 7.76
CA ASP A 32 18.14 1.54 8.93
C ASP A 32 19.58 1.08 8.71
N HIS A 33 19.88 0.54 7.52
CA HIS A 33 21.22 0.09 7.15
C HIS A 33 22.24 1.24 7.12
N TRP A 34 21.90 2.37 6.50
CA TRP A 34 22.85 3.46 6.29
C TRP A 34 22.97 4.43 7.47
N LEU A 35 21.94 4.51 8.31
CA LEU A 35 21.92 5.43 9.46
C LEU A 35 22.10 4.70 10.80
N SER A 36 22.31 3.39 10.83
CA SER A 36 22.81 2.69 12.02
C SER A 36 24.27 3.02 12.22
N ILE A 37 24.51 4.04 13.04
CA ILE A 37 25.84 4.49 13.44
C ILE A 37 25.94 4.28 14.95
N ASP A 38 26.95 3.57 15.42
CA ASP A 38 27.16 3.37 16.85
C ASP A 38 28.01 4.48 17.45
N ALA A 39 27.87 4.69 18.75
CA ALA A 39 28.71 5.64 19.49
C ALA A 39 30.22 5.28 19.43
N SER A 40 30.55 4.02 19.16
CA SER A 40 31.93 3.57 18.91
C SER A 40 32.49 4.02 17.56
N ASP A 41 31.62 4.33 16.59
CA ASP A 41 32.00 4.67 15.22
C ASP A 41 32.30 6.16 15.06
N VAL A 42 32.00 6.96 16.09
CA VAL A 42 32.14 8.41 16.07
C VAL A 42 32.92 8.93 17.28
N GLY A 43 33.79 9.92 17.05
CA GLY A 43 34.49 10.60 18.13
C GLY A 43 33.55 11.40 19.03
N VAL A 44 33.96 11.61 20.30
CA VAL A 44 33.16 12.29 21.35
C VAL A 44 32.56 13.63 20.89
N ILE A 45 33.27 14.39 20.06
CA ILE A 45 32.81 15.69 19.53
C ILE A 45 31.57 15.58 18.61
N PHE A 46 31.30 14.40 18.05
CA PHE A 46 30.19 14.14 17.14
C PHE A 46 28.99 13.47 17.82
N LEU A 47 29.07 13.13 19.11
CA LEU A 47 27.94 12.54 19.85
C LEU A 47 26.63 13.36 19.76
N PRO A 48 26.65 14.72 19.80
CA PRO A 48 25.42 15.50 19.62
C PRO A 48 24.81 15.36 18.22
N VAL A 49 25.65 15.20 17.20
CA VAL A 49 25.21 14.98 15.81
C VAL A 49 24.67 13.56 15.66
N LEU A 50 25.32 12.57 16.29
CA LEU A 50 24.85 11.19 16.31
C LEU A 50 23.45 11.08 16.91
N SER A 51 23.16 11.78 18.02
CA SER A 51 21.80 11.81 18.60
C SER A 51 20.76 12.28 17.59
N GLN A 52 21.04 13.37 16.87
CA GLN A 52 20.13 13.90 15.85
C GLN A 52 19.95 12.92 14.68
N VAL A 53 21.02 12.24 14.24
CA VAL A 53 20.92 11.23 13.19
C VAL A 53 20.08 10.04 13.64
N ASN A 54 20.23 9.59 14.88
CA ASN A 54 19.41 8.51 15.46
C ASN A 54 17.93 8.90 15.52
N GLU A 55 17.62 10.11 15.99
CA GLU A 55 16.25 10.64 16.03
C GLU A 55 15.64 10.74 14.62
N MET A 56 16.42 11.23 13.64
CA MET A 56 15.98 11.27 12.24
C MET A 56 15.74 9.88 11.66
N ARG A 57 16.61 8.90 11.95
CA ARG A 57 16.44 7.50 11.53
C ARG A 57 15.13 6.94 12.08
N GLU A 58 14.90 7.09 13.39
CA GLU A 58 13.69 6.59 14.05
C GLU A 58 12.41 7.24 13.47
N ALA A 59 12.43 8.55 13.24
CA ALA A 59 11.32 9.26 12.62
C ALA A 59 11.04 8.77 11.18
N LEU A 60 12.07 8.58 10.37
CA LEU A 60 11.93 8.07 9.00
C LEU A 60 11.37 6.64 8.97
N VAL A 61 11.90 5.73 9.79
CA VAL A 61 11.42 4.35 9.89
C VAL A 61 9.96 4.32 10.34
N THR A 62 9.60 5.12 11.34
CA THR A 62 8.22 5.21 11.84
C THR A 62 7.24 5.72 10.77
N ASN A 63 7.66 6.74 10.00
CA ASN A 63 6.84 7.28 8.93
C ASN A 63 6.65 6.28 7.78
N LEU A 64 7.72 5.57 7.41
CA LEU A 64 7.67 4.53 6.39
C LEU A 64 6.76 3.37 6.80
N GLU A 65 6.81 2.94 8.06
CA GLU A 65 5.89 1.94 8.60
C GLU A 65 4.43 2.42 8.57
N SER A 66 4.19 3.69 8.88
CA SER A 66 2.85 4.29 8.81
C SER A 66 2.31 4.32 7.37
N LEU A 67 3.14 4.74 6.41
CA LEU A 67 2.80 4.71 4.98
C LEU A 67 2.57 3.28 4.48
N ARG A 68 3.39 2.33 4.90
CA ARG A 68 3.23 0.91 4.59
C ARG A 68 1.87 0.39 5.03
N ARG A 69 1.47 0.66 6.26
CA ARG A 69 0.16 0.24 6.81
C ARG A 69 -1.00 0.89 6.07
N LEU A 70 -0.90 2.19 5.78
CA LEU A 70 -1.95 2.93 5.07
C LEU A 70 -2.14 2.39 3.64
N THR A 71 -1.04 2.19 2.92
CA THR A 71 -1.06 1.65 1.56
C THR A 71 -1.53 0.20 1.54
N GLU A 72 -1.10 -0.64 2.49
CA GLU A 72 -1.58 -2.02 2.61
C GLU A 72 -3.09 -2.09 2.88
N ALA A 73 -3.60 -1.28 3.81
CA ALA A 73 -5.03 -1.19 4.10
C ALA A 73 -5.83 -0.70 2.87
N SER A 74 -5.31 0.30 2.17
CA SER A 74 -5.93 0.85 0.96
C SER A 74 -5.97 -0.20 -0.15
N ALA A 75 -4.87 -0.91 -0.39
CA ALA A 75 -4.80 -2.00 -1.36
C ALA A 75 -5.83 -3.10 -1.07
N ARG A 76 -5.99 -3.49 0.20
CA ARG A 76 -7.01 -4.48 0.60
C ARG A 76 -8.42 -3.97 0.32
N ASN A 77 -8.74 -2.73 0.69
CA ASN A 77 -10.06 -2.15 0.44
C ASN A 77 -10.39 -2.06 -1.05
N LEU A 78 -9.41 -1.68 -1.88
CA LEU A 78 -9.55 -1.64 -3.34
C LEU A 78 -9.77 -3.03 -3.94
N ALA A 79 -9.06 -4.06 -3.44
CA ALA A 79 -9.27 -5.43 -3.88
C ALA A 79 -10.66 -5.95 -3.53
N THR A 80 -11.14 -5.66 -2.31
CA THR A 80 -12.51 -6.01 -1.88
C THR A 80 -13.56 -5.30 -2.74
N ALA A 81 -13.35 -4.02 -3.05
CA ALA A 81 -14.24 -3.28 -3.93
C ALA A 81 -14.26 -3.88 -5.35
N ALA A 82 -13.08 -4.19 -5.93
CA ALA A 82 -12.98 -4.84 -7.24
C ALA A 82 -13.77 -6.17 -7.28
N ALA A 83 -13.60 -7.01 -6.27
CA ALA A 83 -14.31 -8.29 -6.17
C ALA A 83 -15.83 -8.09 -6.10
N SER A 84 -16.30 -7.16 -5.26
CA SER A 84 -17.72 -6.84 -5.13
C SER A 84 -18.35 -6.35 -6.44
N TYR A 85 -17.66 -5.46 -7.18
CA TYR A 85 -18.14 -4.98 -8.47
C TYR A 85 -18.15 -6.09 -9.53
N SER A 86 -17.12 -6.94 -9.55
CA SER A 86 -17.07 -8.08 -10.47
C SER A 86 -18.19 -9.10 -10.20
N GLU A 87 -18.51 -9.36 -8.93
CA GLU A 87 -19.61 -10.25 -8.53
C GLU A 87 -20.97 -9.66 -8.93
N GLN A 88 -21.17 -8.36 -8.74
CA GLN A 88 -22.39 -7.67 -9.16
C GLN A 88 -22.57 -7.70 -10.68
N GLU A 89 -21.49 -7.49 -11.44
CA GLU A 89 -21.54 -7.53 -12.91
C GLU A 89 -21.88 -8.94 -13.43
N ALA A 90 -21.29 -9.98 -12.82
CA ALA A 90 -21.60 -11.37 -13.15
C ALA A 90 -23.07 -11.71 -12.83
N ALA A 91 -23.56 -11.33 -11.64
CA ALA A 91 -24.95 -11.56 -11.25
C ALA A 91 -25.95 -10.84 -12.16
N ASN A 92 -25.65 -9.61 -12.58
CA ASN A 92 -26.47 -8.88 -13.54
C ASN A 92 -26.49 -9.56 -14.92
N THR A 93 -25.33 -10.01 -15.41
CA THR A 93 -25.19 -10.71 -16.69
C THR A 93 -26.00 -12.01 -16.68
N ASP A 94 -25.91 -12.81 -15.61
CA ASP A 94 -26.67 -14.06 -15.44
C ASP A 94 -28.19 -13.79 -15.39
N GLY A 95 -28.61 -12.74 -14.68
CA GLY A 95 -30.01 -12.32 -14.62
C GLY A 95 -30.58 -11.93 -15.99
N ILE A 96 -29.81 -11.20 -16.80
CA ILE A 96 -30.19 -10.83 -18.17
C ILE A 96 -30.29 -12.08 -19.06
N ALA A 97 -29.33 -13.01 -18.96
CA ALA A 97 -29.34 -14.26 -19.72
C ALA A 97 -30.56 -15.16 -19.38
N ALA A 98 -30.92 -15.23 -18.10
CA ALA A 98 -32.10 -15.95 -17.64
C ALA A 98 -33.41 -15.33 -18.15
N MET A 99 -33.52 -14.00 -18.16
CA MET A 99 -34.69 -13.29 -18.73
C MET A 99 -34.79 -13.46 -20.24
N GLY A 100 -33.67 -13.43 -20.97
CA GLY A 100 -33.65 -13.64 -22.42
C GLY A 100 -34.04 -15.06 -22.84
N SER A 101 -33.70 -16.06 -22.04
CA SER A 101 -34.03 -17.47 -22.29
C SER A 101 -35.48 -17.83 -21.98
N GLY A 102 -36.18 -17.03 -21.17
CA GLY A 102 -37.60 -17.23 -20.81
C GLY A 102 -38.60 -16.63 -21.80
N CYS A 103 -38.14 -15.90 -22.82
CA CYS A 103 -38.98 -15.23 -23.83
C CYS A 103 -38.93 -15.90 -25.22
N SER A 104 -38.40 -17.13 -25.35
CA SER A 104 -38.38 -17.90 -26.61
C SER A 104 -39.38 -19.05 -26.61
#